data_AF-A0A7W6D4D4-F1
#
_entry.id   AF-A0A7W6D4D4-F1
#
_cell.length_a   1.000
_cell.length_b   1.000
_cell.length_c   1.000
_cell.angle_alpha   90.00
_cell.angle_beta   90.00
_cell.angle_gamma   90.00
#
_symmetry.space_group_name_H-M   'P 1'
#
loop_
_entity.id
_entity.type
_entity.pdbx_description
1 polymer ?
#
loop_
_entity_poly.entity_id
_entity_poly.type
_entity_poly.pdbx_seq_one_letter_code
_entity_poly.pdbx_strand_id
1 'polypeptide(L)'
;MKTALATVLLVGTSFPALAEQALDLASYDCSLPEKDQTVRGDELLKQGYQLANRARFGDVNLMMINSKSGALVNCFKRPEGAR
;
A
#
# COMPACT_ATOMS: atom_id res chain seq x y z
N MET A 1 50.66 35.51 -1.59
CA MET A 1 49.78 34.42 -2.10
C MET A 1 49.89 33.22 -1.16
N LYS A 2 48.93 33.04 -0.23
CA LYS A 2 48.73 31.76 0.46
C LYS A 2 47.22 31.57 0.61
N THR A 3 46.76 30.52 -0.05
CA THR A 3 45.38 30.12 -0.29
C THR A 3 44.64 29.82 1.00
N ALA A 4 43.46 30.43 1.15
CA ALA A 4 42.47 30.05 2.14
C ALA A 4 41.81 28.73 1.69
N LEU A 5 41.95 27.67 2.48
CA LEU A 5 41.11 26.48 2.34
C LEU A 5 39.86 26.69 3.20
N ALA A 6 38.77 27.13 2.56
CA ALA A 6 37.44 27.07 3.13
C ALA A 6 36.89 25.65 2.91
N THR A 7 36.97 24.81 3.93
CA THR A 7 36.32 23.50 3.93
C THR A 7 34.82 23.68 4.16
N VAL A 8 34.06 23.81 3.08
CA VAL A 8 32.60 23.73 3.11
C VAL A 8 32.22 22.27 3.31
N LEU A 9 31.92 21.87 4.55
CA LEU A 9 31.26 20.60 4.82
C LEU A 9 29.81 20.69 4.32
N LEU A 10 29.57 20.07 3.16
CA LEU A 10 28.24 19.84 2.62
C LEU A 10 27.42 18.99 3.58
N VAL A 11 26.24 19.51 3.89
CA VAL A 11 25.24 18.99 4.80
C VAL A 11 24.67 17.68 4.24
N GLY A 12 24.97 16.54 4.87
CA GLY A 12 24.25 15.31 4.66
C GLY A 12 22.94 15.33 5.44
N THR A 13 21.91 16.00 4.91
CA THR A 13 20.55 15.83 5.45
C THR A 13 20.06 14.45 5.05
N SER A 14 20.16 13.50 5.99
CA SER A 14 19.51 12.21 5.91
C SER A 14 18.00 12.46 5.96
N PHE A 15 17.35 12.59 4.80
CA PHE A 15 15.91 12.55 4.72
C PHE A 15 15.45 11.23 5.36
N PRO A 16 14.64 11.24 6.44
CA PRO A 16 13.98 10.02 6.84
C PRO A 16 13.06 9.68 5.68
N ALA A 17 13.38 8.61 4.94
CA ALA A 17 12.41 7.91 4.14
C ALA A 17 11.30 7.55 5.11
N LEU A 18 10.23 8.35 5.13
CA LEU A 18 8.96 8.03 5.77
C LEU A 18 8.62 6.64 5.26
N ALA A 19 8.83 5.64 6.10
CA ALA A 19 8.36 4.29 5.84
C ALA A 19 6.84 4.43 5.69
N GLU A 20 6.37 4.48 4.44
CA GLU A 20 4.97 4.30 4.14
C GLU A 20 4.55 3.06 4.90
N GLN A 21 3.68 3.24 5.89
CA GLN A 21 3.20 2.17 6.74
C GLN A 21 2.68 1.08 5.80
N ALA A 22 3.44 0.00 5.67
CA ALA A 22 3.13 -1.08 4.75
C ALA A 22 1.72 -1.56 5.10
N LEU A 23 0.81 -1.39 4.14
CA LEU A 23 -0.58 -1.75 4.33
C LEU A 23 -0.67 -3.25 4.58
N ASP A 24 -1.15 -3.64 5.76
CA ASP A 24 -1.33 -5.06 6.07
C ASP A 24 -2.54 -5.62 5.31
N LEU A 25 -2.31 -6.01 4.05
CA LEU A 25 -3.35 -6.53 3.16
C LEU A 25 -3.93 -7.88 3.62
N ALA A 26 -3.24 -8.60 4.52
CA ALA A 26 -3.76 -9.81 5.13
C ALA A 26 -4.98 -9.52 6.02
N SER A 27 -5.11 -8.31 6.56
CA SER A 27 -6.25 -7.88 7.38
C SER A 27 -7.50 -7.52 6.57
N TYR A 28 -7.48 -7.67 5.24
CA TYR A 28 -8.58 -7.26 4.37
C TYR A 28 -9.16 -8.43 3.58
N ASP A 29 -10.48 -8.45 3.49
CA ASP A 29 -11.24 -9.36 2.65
C ASP A 29 -11.78 -8.63 1.44
N CYS A 30 -11.41 -9.12 0.25
CA CYS A 30 -11.76 -8.56 -1.04
C CYS A 30 -12.84 -9.40 -1.71
N SER A 31 -13.91 -8.76 -2.17
CA SER A 31 -14.98 -9.44 -2.88
C SER A 31 -14.67 -9.48 -4.38
N LEU A 32 -14.63 -10.69 -4.94
CA LEU A 32 -14.51 -10.94 -6.38
C LEU A 32 -15.91 -11.27 -6.93
N PRO A 33 -16.66 -10.27 -7.43
CA PRO A 33 -18.05 -10.47 -7.84
C PRO A 33 -18.18 -11.47 -9.00
N GLU A 34 -17.18 -11.57 -9.86
CA GLU A 34 -17.18 -12.49 -11.01
C GLU A 34 -17.16 -13.97 -10.61
N LYS A 35 -16.70 -14.27 -9.39
CA LYS A 35 -16.53 -15.65 -8.89
C LYS A 35 -17.39 -15.95 -7.67
N ASP A 36 -18.21 -14.99 -7.24
CA ASP A 36 -19.01 -15.04 -6.01
C ASP A 36 -18.18 -15.52 -4.79
N GLN A 37 -16.96 -14.98 -4.67
CA GLN A 37 -16.02 -15.39 -3.63
C GLN A 37 -15.40 -14.19 -2.91
N THR A 38 -15.06 -14.41 -1.64
CA THR A 38 -14.26 -13.49 -0.84
C THR A 38 -12.85 -14.06 -0.70
N VAL A 39 -11.83 -13.24 -0.98
CA VAL A 39 -10.42 -13.63 -0.90
C VAL A 39 -9.65 -12.56 -0.15
N ARG A 40 -8.64 -12.97 0.61
CA ARG A 40 -7.79 -12.02 1.32
C ARG A 40 -6.97 -11.13 0.37
N GLY A 41 -6.72 -9.89 0.77
CA GLY A 41 -5.96 -8.93 -0.04
C GLY A 41 -4.54 -9.37 -0.39
N ASP A 42 -3.86 -10.09 0.50
CA ASP A 42 -2.52 -10.63 0.25
C ASP A 42 -2.50 -11.80 -0.75
N GLU A 43 -3.56 -12.60 -0.82
CA GLU A 43 -3.73 -13.62 -1.86
C GLU A 43 -4.05 -13.00 -3.23
N LEU A 44 -4.75 -11.87 -3.25
CA LEU A 44 -4.97 -11.11 -4.49
C LEU A 44 -3.70 -10.49 -5.06
N LEU A 45 -2.80 -9.99 -4.19
CA LEU A 45 -1.47 -9.53 -4.62
C LEU A 45 -0.72 -10.62 -5.41
N LYS A 46 -0.72 -11.85 -4.90
CA LYS A 46 -0.09 -13.01 -5.56
C LYS A 46 -0.73 -13.34 -6.91
N GLN A 47 -2.01 -12.99 -7.10
CA GLN A 47 -2.75 -13.17 -8.35
C GLN A 47 -2.56 -12.01 -9.36
N GLY A 48 -1.73 -11.01 -9.02
CA GLY A 48 -1.43 -9.88 -9.90
C GLY A 48 -2.37 -8.68 -9.75
N TYR A 49 -3.15 -8.64 -8.68
CA TYR A 49 -3.86 -7.43 -8.27
C TYR A 49 -2.91 -6.48 -7.54
N GLN A 50 -3.17 -5.19 -7.65
CA GLN A 50 -2.38 -4.14 -7.00
C GLN A 50 -3.31 -3.17 -6.28
N LEU A 51 -2.81 -2.48 -5.25
CA LEU A 51 -3.57 -1.44 -4.57
C LEU A 51 -3.81 -0.28 -5.54
N ALA A 52 -5.08 -0.02 -5.87
CA ALA A 52 -5.48 1.08 -6.75
C ALA A 52 -5.82 2.33 -5.95
N ASN A 53 -6.52 2.17 -4.83
CA ASN A 53 -6.91 3.29 -3.97
C ASN A 53 -7.10 2.82 -2.52
N ARG A 54 -6.85 3.72 -1.56
CA ARG A 54 -7.21 3.59 -0.16
C ARG A 54 -8.21 4.69 0.15
N ALA A 55 -9.47 4.35 0.42
CA ALA A 55 -10.46 5.35 0.79
C ALA A 55 -10.00 6.04 2.10
N ARG A 56 -10.00 7.37 2.11
CA ARG A 56 -9.52 8.19 3.25
C ARG A 56 -10.61 8.50 4.28
N PHE A 57 -11.88 8.22 3.98
CA PHE A 57 -13.00 8.64 4.81
C PHE A 57 -13.91 7.45 5.14
N GLY A 58 -14.14 7.25 6.44
CA GLY A 58 -15.21 6.41 6.98
C GLY A 58 -15.10 4.95 6.57
N ASP A 59 -14.45 4.16 7.41
CA ASP A 59 -14.21 2.73 7.25
C ASP A 59 -13.24 2.32 6.15
N VAL A 60 -12.42 1.35 6.53
CA VAL A 60 -11.11 1.05 5.99
C VAL A 60 -11.26 0.24 4.70
N ASN A 61 -11.77 0.89 3.66
CA ASN A 61 -12.03 0.27 2.37
C ASN A 61 -10.85 0.51 1.43
N LEU A 62 -10.32 -0.57 0.87
CA LEU A 62 -9.31 -0.55 -0.17
C LEU A 62 -9.93 -0.96 -1.49
N MET A 63 -9.42 -0.41 -2.57
CA MET A 63 -9.71 -0.88 -3.90
C MET A 63 -8.44 -1.50 -4.48
N MET A 64 -8.54 -2.73 -4.96
CA MET A 64 -7.46 -3.37 -5.70
C MET A 64 -7.87 -3.50 -7.18
N ILE A 65 -6.88 -3.45 -8.07
CA ILE A 65 -7.07 -3.57 -9.51
C ILE A 65 -6.23 -4.73 -10.04
N ASN A 66 -6.80 -5.58 -10.89
CA ASN A 66 -6.03 -6.54 -11.66
C ASN A 66 -5.25 -5.82 -12.76
N SER A 67 -3.93 -5.87 -12.71
CA SER A 67 -3.07 -5.18 -13.68
C SER A 67 -3.22 -5.67 -15.13
N LYS A 68 -3.76 -6.88 -15.35
CA LYS A 68 -3.92 -7.48 -16.69
C LYS A 68 -5.32 -7.27 -17.25
N SER A 69 -6.36 -7.48 -16.44
CA SER A 69 -7.75 -7.38 -16.90
C SER A 69 -8.39 -6.01 -16.61
N GLY A 70 -7.79 -5.19 -15.76
CA GLY A 70 -8.39 -3.93 -15.28
C GLY A 70 -9.53 -4.13 -14.28
N ALA A 71 -9.82 -5.36 -13.86
CA ALA A 71 -10.90 -5.66 -12.92
C ALA A 71 -10.65 -5.00 -11.56
N LEU A 72 -11.64 -4.27 -11.06
CA LEU A 72 -11.60 -3.60 -9.76
C LEU A 72 -12.33 -4.45 -8.72
N VAL A 73 -11.74 -4.58 -7.54
CA VAL A 73 -12.32 -5.28 -6.41
C VAL A 73 -12.25 -4.42 -5.15
N ASN A 74 -13.35 -4.42 -4.41
CA ASN A 74 -13.45 -3.73 -3.14
C ASN A 74 -13.03 -4.68 -2.02
N CYS A 75 -12.18 -4.16 -1.13
CA CYS A 75 -11.68 -4.86 0.03
C CYS A 75 -12.06 -4.11 1.29
N PHE A 76 -12.54 -4.85 2.27
CA PHE A 76 -12.99 -4.34 3.54
C PHE A 76 -12.07 -4.87 4.63
N LYS A 77 -11.65 -4.01 5.56
CA LYS A 77 -10.86 -4.48 6.71
C LYS A 77 -11.75 -5.40 7.56
N ARG A 78 -11.22 -6.58 7.89
CA ARG A 78 -11.90 -7.51 8.79
C ARG A 78 -12.05 -6.88 10.18
N PRO A 79 -13.20 -7.06 10.85
CA PRO A 79 -13.34 -6.60 12.23
C PRO A 79 -12.35 -7.35 13.13
N GLU A 80 -11.70 -6.64 14.04
CA GLU A 80 -10.77 -7.24 14.99
C GLU A 80 -11.52 -8.27 15.85
N GLY A 81 -11.10 -9.53 15.80
CA GLY A 81 -11.73 -10.62 16.56
C GLY A 81 -12.71 -11.51 15.78
N ALA A 82 -12.92 -11.29 14.47
CA ALA A 82 -13.56 -12.29 13.63
C ALA A 82 -12.68 -13.55 13.53
N ARG A 83 -13.09 -14.62 14.22
CA ARG A 83 -12.51 -15.96 14.15
C ARG A 83 -13.29 -16.83 13.20
#